data_AF-A0A9E2X0U7-F1
#
_entry.id   AF-A0A9E2X0U7-F1
#
_cell.length_a   1.000
_cell.length_b   1.000
_cell.length_c   1.000
_cell.angle_alpha   90.00
_cell.angle_beta   90.00
_cell.angle_gamma   90.00
#
_symmetry.space_group_name_H-M   'P 1'
#
loop_
_entity.id
_entity.type
_entity.pdbx_description
1 polymer ?
#
loop_
_entity_poly.entity_id
_entity_poly.type
_entity_poly.pdbx_seq_one_letter_code
_entity_poly.pdbx_strand_id
1 'polypeptide(L)'
;MNPNGPFQGRGFGFVPAHGYYQGGTPTLAWVTFALVLLLVLTVFALLVARFARAGRNFGGPRMRMRGRPDPLDIVRMRFASGQISREEYLQATADLTPPQPPAT
;
A
#
# COMPACT_ATOMS: atom_id res chain seq x y z
N MET A 1 -2.70 -46.98 -50.32
CA MET A 1 -2.15 -45.61 -50.40
C MET A 1 -2.40 -44.95 -49.06
N ASN A 2 -1.33 -44.64 -48.34
CA ASN A 2 -1.36 -44.14 -46.96
C ASN A 2 -0.77 -42.72 -46.99
N PRO A 3 -1.54 -41.65 -46.74
CA PRO A 3 -1.01 -40.28 -46.74
C PRO A 3 -0.77 -39.81 -45.30
N ASN A 4 0.37 -40.19 -44.72
CA ASN A 4 0.88 -39.52 -43.53
C ASN A 4 1.72 -38.30 -43.94
N GLY A 5 1.19 -37.10 -43.63
CA GLY A 5 1.93 -35.85 -43.36
C GLY A 5 2.33 -35.00 -44.57
N PRO A 6 2.45 -33.66 -44.43
CA PRO A 6 3.23 -33.06 -43.33
C PRO A 6 2.62 -31.82 -42.65
N PHE A 7 2.98 -31.64 -41.38
CA PHE A 7 3.27 -30.38 -40.70
C PHE A 7 2.86 -29.06 -41.40
N GLN A 8 1.73 -28.49 -40.97
CA GLN A 8 1.54 -27.04 -40.84
C GLN A 8 1.55 -26.79 -39.32
N GLY A 9 2.58 -26.19 -38.70
CA GLY A 9 3.10 -24.88 -39.05
C GLY A 9 2.44 -23.85 -38.14
N ARG A 10 2.92 -23.76 -36.89
CA ARG A 10 2.93 -22.58 -36.00
C ARG A 10 2.06 -21.40 -36.44
N GLY A 11 0.86 -21.31 -35.88
CA GLY A 11 0.12 -20.06 -35.76
C GLY A 11 -0.28 -19.89 -34.30
N PHE A 12 0.41 -19.00 -33.57
CA PHE A 12 -0.18 -18.34 -32.41
C PHE A 12 -1.35 -17.53 -32.94
N GLY A 13 -2.50 -18.18 -33.07
CA GLY A 13 -3.75 -17.51 -33.40
C GLY A 13 -4.05 -16.56 -32.26
N PHE A 14 -3.77 -15.28 -32.46
CA PHE A 14 -4.59 -14.22 -31.89
C PHE A 14 -6.02 -14.60 -32.20
N VAL A 15 -6.71 -15.21 -31.24
CA VAL A 15 -8.16 -15.28 -31.27
C VAL A 15 -8.58 -13.81 -31.28
N PRO A 16 -9.14 -13.28 -32.37
CA PRO A 16 -9.74 -11.99 -32.25
C PRO A 16 -10.91 -12.21 -31.30
N ALA A 17 -10.80 -11.66 -30.09
CA ALA A 17 -11.94 -11.46 -29.21
C ALA A 17 -12.87 -10.45 -29.90
N HIS A 18 -13.52 -10.89 -30.97
CA HIS A 18 -14.55 -10.17 -31.68
C HIS A 18 -15.76 -10.12 -30.74
N GLY A 19 -15.81 -9.03 -29.97
CA GLY A 19 -17.00 -8.24 -29.75
C GLY A 19 -18.23 -8.99 -29.24
N TYR A 20 -18.28 -9.26 -27.94
CA TYR A 20 -19.54 -9.40 -27.22
C TYR A 20 -20.15 -8.04 -26.82
N TYR A 21 -19.84 -6.96 -27.55
CA TYR A 21 -20.49 -5.66 -27.38
C TYR A 21 -21.82 -5.62 -28.15
N GLN A 22 -22.71 -6.59 -27.88
CA GLN A 22 -24.04 -6.61 -28.46
C GLN A 22 -25.08 -6.40 -27.36
N GLY A 23 -25.39 -5.13 -27.11
CA GLY A 23 -26.66 -4.69 -26.52
C GLY A 23 -26.96 -5.19 -25.11
N GLY A 24 -26.06 -4.97 -24.14
CA GLY A 24 -26.41 -5.11 -22.73
C GLY A 24 -27.51 -4.11 -22.38
N THR A 25 -28.63 -4.59 -21.80
CA THR A 25 -29.68 -3.72 -21.27
C THR A 25 -29.05 -2.65 -20.37
N PRO A 26 -29.53 -1.39 -20.38
CA PRO A 26 -28.91 -0.30 -19.61
C PRO A 26 -28.75 -0.65 -18.13
N THR A 27 -29.67 -1.47 -17.60
CA THR A 27 -29.60 -2.04 -16.26
C THR A 27 -28.34 -2.87 -16.01
N LEU A 28 -27.94 -3.75 -16.93
CA LEU A 28 -26.72 -4.54 -16.78
C LEU A 28 -25.48 -3.64 -16.76
N ALA A 29 -25.44 -2.60 -17.60
CA ALA A 29 -24.32 -1.65 -17.63
C ALA A 29 -24.17 -0.91 -16.30
N TRP A 30 -25.28 -0.44 -15.70
CA TRP A 30 -25.28 0.20 -14.38
C TRP A 30 -24.86 -0.75 -13.26
N VAL A 31 -25.33 -1.99 -13.29
CA VAL A 31 -24.95 -3.02 -12.31
C VAL A 31 -23.46 -3.34 -12.41
N THR A 32 -22.94 -3.56 -13.62
CA THR A 32 -21.51 -3.80 -13.83
C THR A 32 -20.69 -2.60 -13.39
N PHE A 33 -21.11 -1.38 -13.71
CA PHE A 33 -20.45 -0.16 -13.25
C PHE A 33 -20.40 -0.07 -11.73
N ALA A 34 -21.52 -0.31 -11.04
CA ALA A 34 -21.59 -0.30 -9.58
C ALA A 34 -20.67 -1.35 -8.95
N LEU A 35 -20.61 -2.56 -9.51
CA LEU A 35 -19.72 -3.62 -9.05
C LEU A 35 -18.24 -3.26 -9.22
N VAL A 36 -17.87 -2.71 -10.38
CA VAL A 36 -16.49 -2.25 -10.63
C VAL A 36 -16.12 -1.12 -9.69
N LEU A 37 -17.02 -0.14 -9.49
CA LEU A 37 -16.80 0.96 -8.56
C LEU A 37 -16.61 0.47 -7.13
N LEU A 38 -17.46 -0.45 -6.67
CA LEU A 38 -17.35 -1.06 -5.35
C LEU A 38 -16.02 -1.82 -5.20
N LEU A 39 -15.62 -2.60 -6.20
CA LEU A 39 -14.33 -3.30 -6.21
C LEU A 39 -13.17 -2.31 -6.07
N VAL A 40 -13.15 -1.25 -6.87
CA VAL A 40 -12.12 -0.21 -6.82
C VAL A 40 -12.08 0.46 -5.45
N LEU A 41 -13.23 0.85 -4.89
CA LEU A 41 -13.31 1.43 -3.55
C LEU A 41 -12.80 0.47 -2.47
N THR A 42 -13.11 -0.82 -2.59
CA THR A 42 -12.68 -1.84 -1.62
C THR A 42 -11.17 -2.03 -1.69
N VAL A 43 -10.60 -2.15 -2.90
CA VAL A 43 -9.15 -2.26 -3.10
C VAL A 43 -8.44 -1.00 -2.62
N PHE A 44 -8.98 0.18 -2.93
CA PHE A 44 -8.44 1.45 -2.47
C PHE A 44 -8.47 1.55 -0.94
N ALA A 45 -9.59 1.22 -0.31
CA ALA A 45 -9.72 1.19 1.14
C ALA A 45 -8.76 0.17 1.77
N LEU A 46 -8.56 -1.00 1.16
CA LEU A 46 -7.59 -2.00 1.61
C LEU A 46 -6.15 -1.52 1.46
N LEU A 47 -5.81 -0.84 0.37
CA LEU A 47 -4.49 -0.23 0.17
C LEU A 47 -4.25 0.85 1.23
N VAL A 48 -5.18 1.78 1.39
CA VAL A 48 -5.10 2.83 2.42
C VAL A 48 -4.99 2.21 3.81
N ALA A 49 -5.82 1.20 4.13
CA ALA A 49 -5.75 0.49 5.40
C ALA A 49 -4.42 -0.25 5.57
N ARG A 50 -3.86 -0.82 4.50
CA ARG A 50 -2.58 -1.54 4.54
C ARG A 50 -1.40 -0.59 4.71
N PHE A 51 -1.39 0.55 4.04
CA PHE A 51 -0.37 1.59 4.24
C PHE A 51 -0.50 2.25 5.61
N ALA A 52 -1.73 2.55 6.06
CA ALA A 52 -1.98 3.08 7.40
C ALA A 52 -1.61 2.06 8.50
N ARG A 53 -1.79 0.76 8.26
CA ARG A 53 -1.36 -0.32 9.17
C ARG A 53 0.16 -0.57 9.10
N ALA A 54 0.78 -0.44 7.93
CA ALA A 54 2.22 -0.53 7.78
C ALA A 54 2.94 0.61 8.53
N GLY A 55 2.37 1.82 8.56
CA GLY A 55 2.83 2.90 9.43
C GLY A 55 2.50 2.71 10.91
N ARG A 56 1.43 1.98 11.26
CA ARG A 56 1.03 1.69 12.65
C ARG A 56 1.80 0.55 13.32
N ASN A 57 2.55 -0.26 12.58
CA ASN A 57 3.39 -1.30 13.18
C ASN A 57 4.67 -0.74 13.84
N PHE A 58 4.92 0.57 13.75
CA PHE A 58 5.90 1.29 14.59
C PHE A 58 5.26 2.22 15.64
N GLY A 59 3.94 2.20 15.81
CA GLY A 59 3.25 3.14 16.70
C GLY A 59 1.84 2.69 17.06
N GLY A 60 1.74 1.77 18.03
CA GLY A 60 0.50 1.51 18.76
C GLY A 60 0.00 2.75 19.51
N PRO A 61 -1.30 2.78 19.87
CA PRO A 61 -2.10 3.99 19.95
C PRO A 61 -1.78 4.86 21.17
N ARG A 62 -1.03 5.95 20.96
CA ARG A 62 -1.09 7.11 21.85
C ARG A 62 -2.10 8.09 21.31
N MET A 63 -3.36 7.83 21.64
CA MET A 63 -4.27 8.92 21.99
C MET A 63 -3.67 9.64 23.22
N ARG A 64 -2.64 10.46 23.01
CA ARG A 64 -2.24 11.50 23.95
C ARG A 64 -2.61 12.82 23.28
N MET A 65 -3.78 13.29 23.71
CA MET A 65 -4.15 14.69 23.83
C MET A 65 -3.17 15.69 23.20
N ARG A 66 -3.62 16.35 22.13
CA ARG A 66 -3.65 17.81 22.02
C ARG A 66 -2.64 18.54 22.92
N GLY A 67 -1.39 18.64 22.47
CA GLY A 67 -0.39 19.48 23.14
C GLY A 67 1.05 19.07 22.88
N ARG A 68 1.53 19.30 21.65
CA ARG A 68 2.94 19.21 21.21
C ARG A 68 3.50 17.78 21.02
N PRO A 69 4.06 17.48 19.83
CA PRO A 69 4.78 16.22 19.63
C PRO A 69 5.98 16.13 20.59
N ASP A 70 6.23 14.94 21.11
CA ASP A 70 7.42 14.66 21.92
C ASP A 70 8.66 14.92 21.05
N PRO A 71 9.61 15.77 21.49
CA PRO A 71 10.82 16.04 20.71
C PRO A 71 11.62 14.76 20.38
N LEU A 72 11.55 13.73 21.23
CA LEU A 72 12.17 12.43 20.93
C LEU A 72 11.53 11.73 19.72
N ASP A 73 10.21 11.86 19.55
CA ASP A 73 9.50 11.27 18.41
C ASP A 73 9.89 11.98 17.10
N ILE A 74 10.15 13.29 17.15
CA ILE A 74 10.65 14.06 15.99
C ILE A 74 12.05 13.58 15.58
N VAL A 75 12.95 13.39 16.54
CA VAL A 75 14.32 12.91 16.29
C VAL A 75 14.30 11.49 15.71
N ARG A 76 13.47 10.59 16.26
CA ARG A 76 13.27 9.23 15.71
C ARG A 76 12.75 9.25 14.28
N MET A 77 11.77 10.10 13.99
CA MET A 77 11.22 10.23 12.64
C MET A 77 12.27 10.71 11.63
N ARG A 78 13.13 11.66 12.03
CA ARG A 78 14.21 12.17 11.17
C ARG A 78 15.30 11.14 10.92
N PHE A 79 15.62 10.31 11.92
CA PHE A 79 16.57 9.20 11.73
C PHE A 79 16.00 8.15 10.78
N ALA A 80 14.73 7.78 10.96
CA ALA A 80 14.05 6.81 10.09
C ALA A 80 13.90 7.31 8.64
N SER A 81 13.77 8.63 8.43
CA SER A 81 13.74 9.22 7.09
C SER A 81 15.12 9.44 6.47
N GLY A 82 16.20 9.13 7.19
CA GLY A 82 17.58 9.35 6.74
C GLY A 82 17.99 10.83 6.67
N GLN A 83 17.23 11.72 7.32
CA GLN A 83 17.55 13.15 7.38
C GLN A 83 18.68 13.47 8.37
N ILE A 84 18.92 12.60 9.35
CA ILE A 84 20.00 12.74 10.33
C ILE A 84 20.85 11.47 10.35
N SER A 85 22.13 11.64 10.65
CA SER A 85 23.08 10.54 10.82
C SER A 85 22.86 9.80 12.14
N ARG A 86 23.50 8.64 12.30
CA ARG A 86 23.41 7.86 13.54
C ARG A 86 24.03 8.60 14.72
N GLU A 87 25.11 9.31 14.47
CA GLU A 87 25.87 10.09 15.45
C GLU A 87 25.01 11.23 15.98
N GLU A 88 24.36 11.96 15.07
CA GLU A 88 23.45 13.06 15.37
C GLU A 88 22.19 12.60 16.10
N TYR A 89 21.65 11.43 15.72
CA TYR A 89 20.56 10.80 16.46
C TYR A 89 20.94 10.53 17.92
N LEU A 90 22.10 9.90 18.15
CA LEU A 90 22.55 9.54 19.50
C LEU A 90 22.75 10.78 20.37
N GLN A 91 23.38 11.82 19.82
CA GLN A 91 23.57 13.10 20.50
C GLN A 91 22.23 13.74 20.87
N ALA A 92 21.31 13.86 19.91
CA ALA A 92 19.99 14.45 20.15
C ALA A 92 19.16 13.65 21.17
N THR A 93 19.23 12.31 21.18
CA THR A 93 18.56 11.50 22.21
C THR A 93 19.16 11.67 23.60
N ALA A 94 20.48 11.83 23.71
CA ALA A 94 21.14 12.06 24.99
C ALA A 94 20.73 13.42 25.57
N ASP A 95 20.72 14.47 24.75
CA ASP A 95 20.35 15.83 25.16
C ASP A 95 18.88 15.93 25.58
N LEU A 96 17.99 15.16 24.95
CA LEU A 96 16.55 15.16 25.21
C LEU A 96 16.12 14.20 26.33
N THR A 97 17.02 13.33 26.81
CA THR A 97 16.72 12.43 27.93
C THR A 97 17.06 13.17 29.23
N PRO A 98 16.07 13.57 30.05
CA PRO A 98 16.36 14.20 31.33
C PRO A 98 17.13 13.21 32.22
N PRO A 99 18.09 13.70 33.04
CA PRO A 99 18.81 12.84 33.98
C PRO A 99 17.79 12.20 34.91
N GLN A 100 17.73 10.86 34.89
CA GLN A 100 16.85 10.09 35.74
C GLN A 100 17.27 10.36 37.20
N PRO A 101 16.39 10.92 38.05
CA PRO A 101 16.73 11.14 39.45
C PRO A 101 17.05 9.77 40.10
N PRO A 102 18.09 9.70 40.96
CA PRO A 102 18.47 8.45 41.61
C PRO A 102 17.27 7.91 42.39
N ALA A 103 16.97 6.62 42.24
CA ALA A 103 15.98 5.94 43.04
C ALA A 103 16.44 5.99 44.51
N THR A 104 15.76 6.82 45.31
CA THR A 104 15.87 6.82 46.78
C THR A 104 15.06 5.69 47.38
#